data_AF-A0A2R4ZM01-F1
#
_entry.id   AF-A0A2R4ZM01-F1
#
_cell.length_a   1.000
_cell.length_b   1.000
_cell.length_c   1.000
_cell.angle_alpha   90.00
_cell.angle_beta   90.00
_cell.angle_gamma   90.00
#
_symmetry.space_group_name_H-M   'P 1'
#
loop_
_entity.id
_entity.type
_entity.pdbx_description
1 polymer ?
#
loop_
_entity_poly.entity_id
_entity_poly.type
_entity_poly.pdbx_seq_one_letter_code
_entity_poly.pdbx_strand_id
1 'polypeptide(L)'
;MEERAGEASGSSLEDLAIAVEDRVGKEIRRRFGKKAQYVVAIKVARSRDGGIDLGIDLQVFSPAPLDDKTFFRIVDEVIDAGFDEAEERIKRSREGAVGGLEGKKDSNSVASLSGS
;
A
#
# COMPACT_ATOMS: atom_id res chain seq x y z
N MET A 1 13.87 10.60 28.66
CA MET A 1 14.54 9.60 27.81
C MET A 1 13.54 9.23 26.73
N GLU A 2 13.57 10.03 25.65
CA GLU A 2 12.66 9.98 24.50
C GLU A 2 13.29 9.11 23.42
N GLU A 3 12.91 7.84 23.33
CA GLU A 3 13.24 6.97 22.19
C GLU A 3 12.09 5.96 22.03
N ARG A 4 11.10 6.26 21.17
CA ARG A 4 10.19 5.30 20.51
C ARG A 4 9.05 6.03 19.78
N ALA A 5 9.38 6.63 18.63
CA ALA A 5 8.37 7.03 17.64
C ALA A 5 8.82 6.80 16.18
N GLY A 6 10.09 6.46 15.96
CA GLY A 6 10.67 6.30 14.61
C GLY A 6 10.41 4.95 13.94
N GLU A 7 10.22 3.87 14.71
CA GLU A 7 10.18 2.51 14.15
C GLU A 7 8.80 2.05 13.66
N ALA A 8 7.71 2.67 14.13
CA ALA A 8 6.36 2.27 13.73
C ALA A 8 5.95 2.78 12.32
N SER A 9 6.63 3.81 11.79
CA SER A 9 6.32 4.37 10.46
C SER A 9 7.06 3.68 9.31
N GLY A 10 8.21 3.05 9.55
CA GLY A 10 9.01 2.40 8.50
C GLY A 10 8.35 1.13 7.96
N SER A 11 7.81 0.28 8.84
CA SER A 11 7.08 -0.94 8.45
C SER A 11 5.93 -0.61 7.51
N SER A 12 5.10 0.38 7.85
CA SER A 12 3.86 0.67 7.10
C SER A 12 4.09 1.17 5.66
N LEU A 13 5.24 1.79 5.35
CA LEU A 13 5.56 2.23 3.98
C LEU A 13 6.18 1.10 3.17
N GLU A 14 7.02 0.27 3.80
CA GLU A 14 7.58 -0.93 3.17
C GLU A 14 6.47 -1.95 2.87
N ASP A 15 5.53 -2.14 3.80
CA ASP A 15 4.32 -2.96 3.63
C ASP A 15 3.43 -2.45 2.48
N LEU A 16 3.38 -1.13 2.27
CA LEU A 16 2.68 -0.53 1.12
C LEU A 16 3.43 -0.85 -0.17
N ALA A 17 4.76 -0.67 -0.19
CA ALA A 17 5.58 -0.96 -1.36
C ALA A 17 5.46 -2.43 -1.80
N ILE A 18 5.57 -3.36 -0.85
CA ILE A 18 5.46 -4.81 -1.09
C ILE A 18 4.11 -5.16 -1.71
N ALA A 19 3.04 -4.51 -1.25
CA ALA A 19 1.71 -4.79 -1.76
C ALA A 19 1.46 -4.27 -3.18
N VAL A 20 1.94 -3.05 -3.44
CA VAL A 20 1.92 -2.48 -4.80
C VAL A 20 2.74 -3.38 -5.72
N GLU A 21 3.93 -3.81 -5.29
CA GLU A 21 4.77 -4.74 -6.06
C GLU A 21 4.05 -6.06 -6.37
N ASP A 22 3.45 -6.69 -5.37
CA ASP A 22 2.71 -7.95 -5.53
C ASP A 22 1.50 -7.78 -6.47
N ARG A 23 0.78 -6.65 -6.36
CA ARG A 23 -0.35 -6.31 -7.23
C ARG A 23 0.10 -6.14 -8.68
N VAL A 24 1.14 -5.34 -8.91
CA VAL A 24 1.74 -5.11 -10.23
C VAL A 24 2.21 -6.44 -10.83
N GLY A 25 2.94 -7.26 -10.06
CA GLY A 25 3.41 -8.56 -10.51
C GLY A 25 2.30 -9.53 -10.90
N LYS A 26 1.19 -9.54 -10.14
CA LYS A 26 0.00 -10.33 -10.46
C LYS A 26 -0.64 -9.88 -11.77
N GLU A 27 -0.80 -8.58 -11.98
CA GLU A 27 -1.44 -8.06 -13.18
C GLU A 27 -0.56 -8.27 -14.43
N ILE A 28 0.77 -8.14 -14.32
CA ILE A 28 1.72 -8.49 -15.39
C ILE A 28 1.54 -9.96 -15.80
N ARG A 29 1.56 -10.88 -14.84
CA ARG A 29 1.40 -12.32 -15.12
C ARG A 29 0.04 -12.64 -15.72
N ARG A 30 -1.00 -11.89 -15.36
CA ARG A 30 -2.35 -12.05 -15.89
C ARG A 30 -2.45 -11.58 -17.34
N ARG A 31 -1.86 -10.42 -17.67
CA ARG A 31 -2.00 -9.79 -18.99
C ARG A 31 -0.97 -10.25 -20.01
N PHE A 32 0.30 -10.37 -19.61
CA PHE A 32 1.40 -10.83 -20.47
C PHE A 32 1.67 -12.33 -20.36
N GLY A 33 1.07 -13.00 -19.38
CA GLY A 33 1.21 -14.44 -19.15
C GLY A 33 2.36 -14.80 -18.20
N LYS A 34 2.37 -16.05 -17.73
CA LYS A 34 3.32 -16.55 -16.72
C LYS A 34 4.80 -16.56 -17.15
N LYS A 35 5.07 -16.45 -18.46
CA LYS A 35 6.42 -16.44 -19.03
C LYS A 35 6.99 -15.01 -19.19
N ALA A 36 6.19 -13.98 -18.90
CA ALA A 36 6.67 -12.60 -18.92
C ALA A 36 7.77 -12.41 -17.88
N GLN A 37 8.87 -11.80 -18.30
CA GLN A 37 9.92 -11.35 -17.39
C GLN A 37 9.69 -9.87 -17.13
N TYR A 38 9.88 -9.43 -15.89
CA TYR A 38 9.72 -8.04 -15.54
C TYR A 38 10.62 -7.67 -14.38
N VAL A 39 10.97 -6.39 -14.32
CA VAL A 39 11.62 -5.74 -13.18
C VAL A 39 10.70 -4.60 -12.77
N VAL A 40 10.37 -4.56 -11.50
CA VAL A 40 9.56 -3.50 -10.90
C VAL A 40 10.36 -2.92 -9.73
N ALA A 41 10.40 -1.59 -9.65
CA ALA A 41 10.98 -0.86 -8.55
C ALA A 41 9.94 0.13 -8.01
N ILE A 42 9.57 -0.06 -6.74
CA ILE A 42 8.63 0.79 -6.04
C ILE A 42 9.39 1.76 -5.15
N LYS A 43 9.14 3.05 -5.31
CA LYS A 43 9.68 4.11 -4.46
C LYS A 43 8.55 4.71 -3.64
N VAL A 44 8.68 4.65 -2.32
CA VAL A 44 7.71 5.25 -1.40
C VAL A 44 8.44 6.22 -0.48
N ALA A 45 7.94 7.44 -0.39
CA ALA A 45 8.46 8.45 0.52
C ALA A 45 7.32 9.22 1.17
N ARG A 46 7.54 9.75 2.38
CA ARG A 46 6.66 10.78 2.93
C ARG A 46 7.05 12.13 2.36
N SER A 47 6.08 12.87 1.84
CA SER A 47 6.28 14.25 1.43
C SER A 47 6.35 15.16 2.67
N ARG A 48 6.91 16.36 2.48
CA ARG A 48 7.09 17.34 3.57
C ARG A 48 5.75 17.88 4.11
N ASP A 49 4.70 17.84 3.31
CA ASP A 49 3.34 18.23 3.66
C ASP A 49 2.54 17.10 4.34
N GLY A 50 3.16 15.94 4.57
CA GLY A 50 2.52 14.79 5.23
C GLY A 50 1.77 13.86 4.27
N GLY A 51 1.88 14.07 2.96
CA GLY A 51 1.45 13.15 1.94
C GLY A 51 2.38 11.94 1.79
N ILE A 52 1.95 10.98 0.96
CA ILE A 52 2.75 9.83 0.54
C ILE A 52 3.04 10.04 -0.95
N ASP A 53 4.32 10.08 -1.29
CA ASP A 53 4.81 10.06 -2.67
C ASP A 53 5.13 8.61 -3.06
N LEU A 54 4.57 8.17 -4.18
CA LEU A 54 4.68 6.81 -4.69
C LEU A 54 5.09 6.84 -6.16
N GLY A 55 6.21 6.21 -6.48
CA GLY A 55 6.68 6.01 -7.84
C GLY A 55 6.79 4.53 -8.18
N ILE A 56 6.33 4.18 -9.38
CA ILE A 56 6.45 2.83 -9.96
C ILE A 56 7.35 2.94 -11.19
N ASP A 57 8.49 2.25 -11.16
CA ASP A 57 9.37 2.07 -12.31
C ASP A 57 9.26 0.62 -12.78
N LEU A 58 8.91 0.42 -14.05
CA LEU A 58 8.50 -0.87 -14.59
C LEU A 58 9.18 -1.14 -15.94
N GLN A 59 9.87 -2.27 -16.00
CA GLN A 59 10.40 -2.84 -17.24
C GLN A 59 9.77 -4.21 -17.48
N VAL A 60 9.14 -4.40 -18.64
CA VAL A 60 8.46 -5.66 -19.01
C VAL A 60 9.05 -6.22 -20.29
N PHE A 61 9.35 -7.51 -20.27
CA PHE A 61 9.75 -8.30 -21.42
C PHE A 61 8.65 -9.32 -21.72
N SER A 62 7.83 -9.01 -22.72
CA SER A 62 6.74 -9.87 -23.17
C SER A 62 7.26 -10.94 -24.14
N PRO A 63 7.05 -12.24 -23.86
CA PRO A 63 7.32 -13.30 -24.84
C PRO A 63 6.20 -13.42 -25.90
N ALA A 64 5.08 -12.72 -25.71
CA ALA A 64 3.98 -12.69 -26.66
C ALA A 64 4.24 -11.64 -27.75
N PRO A 65 3.98 -11.95 -29.04
CA PRO A 65 4.06 -10.97 -30.12
C PRO A 65 2.86 -10.02 -30.02
N LEU A 66 3.07 -8.90 -29.32
CA LEU A 66 2.12 -7.80 -29.21
C LEU A 66 2.60 -6.64 -30.07
N ASP A 67 1.69 -5.90 -30.68
CA ASP A 67 2.03 -4.60 -31.25
C ASP A 67 2.30 -3.59 -30.13
N ASP A 68 3.13 -2.58 -30.43
CA ASP A 68 3.58 -1.57 -29.45
C ASP A 68 2.41 -0.88 -28.74
N LYS A 69 1.33 -0.54 -29.47
CA LYS A 69 0.18 0.15 -28.89
C LYS A 69 -0.54 -0.71 -27.87
N THR A 70 -0.76 -1.99 -28.20
CA THR A 70 -1.35 -2.95 -27.26
C THR A 70 -0.42 -3.17 -26.06
N PHE A 71 0.89 -3.29 -26.28
CA PHE A 71 1.88 -3.45 -25.22
C PHE A 71 1.83 -2.29 -24.22
N PHE A 72 1.97 -1.04 -24.68
CA PHE A 72 2.00 0.12 -23.80
C PHE A 72 0.67 0.32 -23.06
N ARG A 73 -0.47 0.07 -23.72
CA ARG A 73 -1.77 0.12 -23.03
C ARG A 73 -1.84 -0.88 -21.86
N ILE A 74 -1.33 -2.10 -22.04
CA ILE A 74 -1.31 -3.08 -20.96
C ILE A 74 -0.36 -2.64 -19.84
N VAL A 75 0.78 -2.05 -20.17
CA VAL A 75 1.71 -1.49 -19.17
C VAL A 75 1.04 -0.39 -18.36
N ASP A 76 0.33 0.55 -18.99
CA ASP A 76 -0.41 1.60 -18.30
C ASP A 76 -1.46 1.00 -17.34
N GLU A 77 -2.26 0.04 -17.81
CA GLU A 77 -3.26 -0.64 -16.97
C GLU A 77 -2.65 -1.40 -15.77
N VAL A 78 -1.43 -1.92 -15.92
CA VAL A 78 -0.69 -2.57 -14.83
C VAL A 78 -0.24 -1.55 -13.79
N ILE A 79 0.24 -0.39 -14.24
CA ILE A 79 0.67 0.70 -13.36
C ILE A 79 -0.53 1.27 -12.59
N ASP A 80 -1.64 1.52 -13.29
CA ASP A 80 -2.90 1.97 -12.69
C ASP A 80 -3.36 1.01 -11.59
N ALA A 81 -3.34 -0.29 -11.85
CA ALA A 81 -3.68 -1.30 -10.85
C ALA A 81 -2.78 -1.28 -9.61
N GLY A 82 -1.51 -0.88 -9.76
CA GLY A 82 -0.58 -0.66 -8.65
C GLY A 82 -0.94 0.55 -7.81
N PHE A 83 -1.29 1.68 -8.45
CA PHE A 83 -1.76 2.87 -7.76
C PHE A 83 -3.10 2.66 -7.05
N ASP A 84 -4.04 1.93 -7.66
CA ASP A 84 -5.32 1.58 -7.06
C ASP A 84 -5.12 0.83 -5.72
N GLU A 85 -4.25 -0.18 -5.69
CA GLU A 85 -3.95 -0.93 -4.46
C GLU A 85 -3.32 -0.02 -3.38
N ALA A 86 -2.45 0.92 -3.79
CA ALA A 86 -1.89 1.88 -2.86
C ALA A 86 -2.97 2.76 -2.24
N GLU A 87 -3.87 3.30 -3.07
CA GLU A 87 -4.97 4.13 -2.63
C GLU A 87 -5.92 3.39 -1.69
N GLU A 88 -6.30 2.15 -2.02
CA GLU A 88 -7.16 1.31 -1.19
C GLU A 88 -6.55 1.03 0.19
N ARG A 89 -5.24 0.82 0.27
CA ARG A 89 -4.56 0.60 1.56
C ARG A 89 -4.45 1.86 2.39
N ILE A 90 -4.11 3.00 1.76
CA ILE A 90 -4.05 4.29 2.45
C ILE A 90 -5.43 4.64 3.01
N LYS A 91 -6.51 4.44 2.23
CA LYS A 91 -7.89 4.63 2.68
C LYS A 91 -8.23 3.74 3.88
N ARG A 92 -7.97 2.42 3.82
CA ARG A 92 -8.23 1.49 4.92
C ARG A 92 -7.45 1.84 6.20
N SER A 93 -6.20 2.28 6.07
CA SER A 93 -5.39 2.73 7.20
C SER A 93 -6.01 3.95 7.88
N ARG A 94 -6.53 4.90 7.10
CA ARG A 94 -7.24 6.08 7.61
C ARG A 94 -8.56 5.71 8.32
N GLU A 95 -9.36 4.82 7.73
CA GLU A 95 -10.63 4.38 8.32
C GLU A 95 -10.42 3.62 9.63
N GLY A 96 -9.41 2.75 9.70
CA GLY A 96 -9.03 2.04 10.93
C GLY A 96 -8.53 2.99 12.04
N ALA A 97 -7.86 4.08 11.68
CA ALA A 97 -7.41 5.10 12.63
C ALA A 97 -8.57 5.96 13.17
N VAL A 98 -9.58 6.26 12.34
CA VAL A 98 -10.76 7.06 12.75
C VAL A 98 -11.72 6.23 13.61
N GLY A 99 -11.91 4.94 13.32
CA GLY A 99 -12.75 4.04 14.13
C GLY A 99 -12.24 3.79 15.56
N GLY A 100 -10.95 4.07 15.84
CA GLY A 100 -10.37 3.98 17.19
C GLY A 100 -10.56 5.23 18.06
N LEU A 101 -11.01 6.36 17.50
CA LEU A 101 -11.22 7.62 18.22
C LEU A 101 -12.64 7.80 18.76
N GLU A 102 -13.61 6.99 18.30
CA GLU A 102 -14.99 6.97 18.84
C GLU A 102 -15.15 6.09 20.10
N GLY A 103 -14.06 5.53 20.65
CA GLY A 103 -14.08 4.63 21.81
C GLY A 103 -13.57 5.21 23.15
N LYS A 104 -13.45 6.53 23.29
CA LYS A 104 -13.01 7.18 24.56
C LYS A 104 -13.96 8.28 25.05
N LYS A 105 -15.24 7.92 25.18
CA LYS A 105 -16.17 8.40 26.23
C LYS A 105 -16.84 7.09 26.69
N ASP A 106 -16.70 6.62 27.92
CA ASP A 106 -16.76 7.31 29.19
C ASP A 106 -15.82 6.66 30.21
N SER A 107 -14.99 7.48 30.84
CA SER A 107 -14.51 7.19 32.18
C SER A 107 -15.61 7.62 33.14
N ASN A 108 -16.26 6.67 33.83
CA ASN A 108 -16.65 6.96 35.20
C ASN A 108 -16.67 5.71 36.08
N SER A 109 -15.85 5.82 37.12
CA SER A 109 -15.69 4.98 38.31
C SER A 109 -17.00 4.49 38.94
N VAL A 110 -17.02 3.26 39.42
CA VAL A 110 -17.24 2.97 40.86
C VAL A 110 -16.75 1.56 41.21
N ALA A 111 -15.77 1.50 42.11
CA ALA A 111 -15.43 0.29 42.85
C ALA A 111 -16.44 0.16 44.01
N SER A 112 -17.22 -0.92 44.03
CA SER A 112 -18.04 -1.28 45.19
C SER A 112 -17.35 -2.41 45.95
N LEU A 113 -16.55 -2.01 46.93
CA LEU A 113 -16.30 -2.78 48.13
C LEU A 113 -17.59 -2.75 48.96
N SER A 114 -18.15 -3.90 49.30
CA SER A 114 -18.90 -4.10 50.55
C SER A 114 -18.99 -5.59 50.82
N GLY A 115 -18.21 -6.03 51.81
CA GLY A 115 -18.50 -7.24 52.55
C GLY A 115 -19.52 -6.96 53.64
N SER A 116 -20.29 -7.99 53.99
CA SER A 116 -20.79 -8.31 55.33
C SER A 116 -21.22 -9.76 55.31
#